data_AF-A0A502GL19-F1
#
_entry.id   AF-A0A502GL19-F1
#
_cell.length_a   1.000
_cell.length_b   1.000
_cell.length_c   1.000
_cell.angle_alpha   90.00
_cell.angle_beta   90.00
_cell.angle_gamma   90.00
#
_symmetry.space_group_name_H-M   'P 1'
#
loop_
_entity.id
_entity.type
_entity.pdbx_description
1 polymer ?
#
loop_
_entity_poly.entity_id
_entity_poly.type
_entity_poly.pdbx_seq_one_letter_code
_entity_poly.pdbx_strand_id
1 'polypeptide(L)' 'MPERHGFSDIAPARNAICEWRKGYHGYRPHSTLNYLTPRKFAASWRMGILTVTKMT' A
#
# COMPACT_ATOMS: atom_id res chain seq x y z
N MET A 1 16.02 10.32 -31.69
CA MET A 1 15.95 11.06 -30.41
C MET A 1 16.27 10.06 -29.31
N PRO A 2 17.34 10.19 -28.51
CA PRO A 2 17.64 9.17 -27.52
C PRO A 2 16.66 9.33 -26.35
N GLU A 3 15.80 8.33 -26.22
CA GLU A 3 14.82 8.23 -25.15
C GLU A 3 15.58 7.84 -23.87
N ARG A 4 15.49 8.70 -22.85
CA ARG A 4 16.21 8.54 -21.58
C ARG A 4 15.53 7.45 -20.75
N HIS A 5 15.96 6.21 -20.91
CA HIS A 5 15.36 5.02 -20.29
C HIS A 5 15.85 4.69 -18.88
N GLY A 6 16.61 5.56 -18.23
CA GLY A 6 17.19 5.29 -16.92
C GLY A 6 17.02 6.46 -15.96
N PHE A 7 16.57 6.18 -14.74
CA PHE A 7 16.72 7.12 -13.65
C PHE A 7 18.21 7.39 -13.44
N SER A 8 18.63 8.65 -13.60
CA SER A 8 20.03 9.04 -13.39
C SER A 8 20.42 9.06 -11.90
N ASP A 9 19.43 8.97 -11.01
CA ASP A 9 19.57 8.94 -9.56
C ASP A 9 18.45 8.09 -8.94
N ILE A 10 18.72 7.45 -7.80
CA ILE A 10 17.78 6.65 -7.04
C ILE A 10 16.83 7.50 -6.17
N ALA A 11 17.18 8.77 -5.88
CA ALA A 11 16.35 9.63 -5.04
C ALA A 11 14.94 9.89 -5.62
N PRO A 12 14.76 10.19 -6.92
CA PRO A 12 13.44 10.29 -7.54
C PRO A 12 12.63 8.99 -7.46
N ALA A 13 13.27 7.85 -7.68
CA ALA A 13 12.61 6.54 -7.58
C ALA A 13 12.15 6.25 -6.14
N ARG A 14 12.98 6.55 -5.14
CA ARG A 14 12.61 6.44 -3.72
C ARG A 14 11.42 7.34 -3.37
N ASN A 15 11.41 8.58 -3.86
CA ASN A 15 10.31 9.50 -3.61
C ASN A 15 9.00 8.98 -4.22
N ALA A 16 9.04 8.53 -5.48
CA ALA A 16 7.88 7.96 -6.16
C ALA A 16 7.30 6.74 -5.40
N ILE A 17 8.17 5.85 -4.91
CA ILE A 17 7.76 4.69 -4.10
C ILE A 17 7.15 5.13 -2.77
N CYS A 18 7.75 6.11 -2.09
CA CYS A 18 7.24 6.64 -0.82
C CYS A 18 5.84 7.24 -0.98
N GLU A 19 5.62 8.06 -2.01
CA GLU A 19 4.32 8.66 -2.29
C GLU A 19 3.28 7.60 -2.68
N TRP A 20 3.66 6.64 -3.53
CA TRP A 20 2.79 5.52 -3.87
C TRP A 20 2.38 4.71 -2.62
N ARG A 21 3.33 4.40 -1.74
CA ARG A 21 3.09 3.65 -0.50
C ARG A 21 2.14 4.39 0.45
N LYS A 22 2.24 5.72 0.56
CA LYS A 22 1.32 6.54 1.36
C LYS A 22 -0.12 6.42 0.82
N GLY A 23 -0.27 6.52 -0.49
CA GLY A 23 -1.54 6.35 -1.19
C GLY A 23 -2.17 4.97 -0.93
N TYR A 24 -1.39 3.92 -1.19
CA TYR A 24 -1.81 2.52 -1.05
C TYR A 24 -2.28 2.21 0.38
N HIS A 25 -1.49 2.57 1.40
CA HIS A 25 -1.85 2.26 2.79
C HIS A 25 -3.05 3.06 3.32
N GLY A 26 -3.27 4.27 2.82
CA GLY A 26 -4.19 5.24 3.44
C GLY A 26 -5.53 5.41 2.74
N TYR A 27 -5.56 5.31 1.41
CA TYR A 27 -6.67 5.85 0.61
C TYR A 27 -7.32 4.83 -0.31
N ARG A 28 -6.63 3.72 -0.63
CA ARG A 28 -7.16 2.69 -1.53
C ARG A 28 -7.73 1.53 -0.73
N PRO A 29 -9.06 1.34 -0.72
CA PRO A 29 -9.66 0.12 -0.16
C PRO A 29 -9.34 -1.08 -1.06
N HIS A 30 -9.14 -2.25 -0.45
CA HIS A 30 -8.84 -3.49 -1.19
C HIS A 30 -9.94 -4.52 -0.97
N SER A 31 -10.41 -5.16 -2.04
CA SER A 31 -11.45 -6.20 -1.98
C SER A 31 -11.02 -7.38 -1.10
N THR A 32 -9.75 -7.79 -1.17
CA THR A 32 -9.17 -8.83 -0.32
C THR A 32 -9.17 -8.48 1.17
N LEU A 33 -9.25 -7.19 1.52
CA LEU A 33 -9.30 -6.70 2.91
C LEU A 33 -10.71 -6.26 3.30
N ASN A 34 -11.76 -6.86 2.72
CA ASN A 34 -13.15 -6.45 2.96
C ASN A 34 -13.40 -4.96 2.69
N TYR A 35 -12.81 -4.45 1.59
CA TYR A 35 -12.82 -3.02 1.23
C TYR A 35 -12.25 -2.08 2.30
N LEU A 36 -11.41 -2.58 3.20
CA LEU A 36 -10.61 -1.75 4.09
C LEU A 36 -9.32 -1.29 3.41
N THR A 37 -8.82 -0.14 3.83
CA THR A 37 -7.44 0.26 3.52
C THR A 37 -6.48 -0.57 4.37
N PRO A 38 -5.23 -0.79 3.93
CA PRO A 38 -4.26 -1.56 4.71
C PRO A 38 -4.06 -1.03 6.13
N ARG A 39 -4.09 0.31 6.30
CA ARG A 39 -3.98 0.94 7.62
C ARG A 39 -5.17 0.62 8.52
N LYS A 40 -6.40 0.67 7.98
CA LYS A 40 -7.63 0.32 8.73
C LYS A 40 -7.63 -1.16 9.10
N PHE A 41 -7.29 -2.04 8.16
CA PHE A 41 -7.16 -3.46 8.42
C PHE A 41 -6.15 -3.74 9.54
N ALA A 42 -4.94 -3.16 9.47
CA ALA A 42 -3.92 -3.35 10.50
C ALA A 42 -4.34 -2.80 11.87
N ALA A 43 -5.10 -1.70 11.91
CA ALA A 43 -5.66 -1.18 13.15
C ALA A 43 -6.69 -2.14 13.76
N SER A 44 -7.66 -2.59 12.95
CA SER A 44 -8.68 -3.55 13.39
C SER A 44 -8.08 -4.89 13.82
N TRP A 45 -7.00 -5.34 13.17
CA TRP A 45 -6.23 -6.52 13.56
C TRP A 45 -5.58 -6.35 14.94
N ARG A 46 -4.87 -5.23 15.18
CA ARG A 46 -4.24 -4.95 16.48
C ARG A 46 -5.25 -4.80 17.62
N MET A 47 -6.45 -4.34 17.32
CA MET A 47 -7.54 -4.21 18.30
C MET A 47 -8.28 -5.53 18.56
N GLY A 48 -7.96 -6.61 17.84
CA GLY A 48 -8.65 -7.90 17.96
C GLY A 48 -10.09 -7.88 17.43
N ILE A 49 -10.48 -6.85 16.66
CA ILE A 49 -11.82 -6.70 16.08
C ILE A 49 -11.98 -7.61 14.87
N LEU A 50 -10.90 -7.81 14.11
CA LEU A 50 -10.86 -8.81 13.04
C LEU A 50 -10.30 -10.11 13.63
N THR A 51 -11.17 -11.08 13.87
CA THR A 51 -10.75 -12.48 13.93
C THR A 51 -10.51 -12.93 12.50
N VAL A 52 -9.30 -13.37 12.15
CA VAL A 52 -9.11 -14.18 10.94
C VAL A 52 -9.84 -15.49 11.23
N THR A 53 -11.15 -15.52 10.98
CA THR A 53 -11.81 -16.76 10.65
C THR A 53 -11.06 -17.26 9.43
N LYS A 54 -10.34 -18.39 9.59
CA LYS A 54 -9.72 -19.09 8.47
C LYS A 54 -10.73 -19.06 7.33
N MET A 55 -10.39 -18.36 6.25
CA MET A 55 -11.13 -18.46 4.99
C MET A 55 -10.95 -19.91 4.53
N THR A 56 -11.91 -20.77 4.94
CA THR A 56 -12.17 -22.07 4.33
C THR A 56 -13.05 -21.85 3.11
#